data_AF-A0A936SLQ7-F1
#
_entry.id   AF-A0A936SLQ7-F1
#
_cell.length_a   1.000
_cell.length_b   1.000
_cell.length_c   1.000
_cell.angle_alpha   90.00
_cell.angle_beta   90.00
_cell.angle_gamma   90.00
#
_symmetry.space_group_name_H-M   'P 1'
#
loop_
_entity.id
_entity.type
_entity.pdbx_description
1 polymer ?
#
loop_
_entity_poly.entity_id
_entity_poly.type
_entity_poly.pdbx_seq_one_letter_code
_entity_poly.pdbx_strand_id
1 'polypeptide(L)'
;MLPTYRVIGIFQTCITGTWAELPIMTIISAMDPHAAINAAFERARRDTLARDPYAIVRWHTPEIVCATASFLIVDFATPCR
;
A
#
# COMPACT_ATOMS: atom_id res chain seq x y z
N MET A 1 -10.80 -6.62 -19.01
CA MET A 1 -10.29 -5.42 -18.31
C MET A 1 -9.89 -5.88 -16.91
N LEU A 2 -8.67 -5.63 -16.45
CA LEU A 2 -8.24 -6.06 -15.12
C LEU A 2 -8.98 -5.28 -14.03
N PRO A 3 -9.32 -5.91 -12.90
CA PRO A 3 -9.85 -5.18 -11.77
C PRO A 3 -8.86 -4.15 -11.24
N THR A 4 -9.39 -3.02 -10.77
CA THR A 4 -8.61 -1.95 -10.16
C THR A 4 -8.76 -1.99 -8.65
N TYR A 5 -7.64 -2.01 -7.95
CA TYR A 5 -7.55 -2.03 -6.50
C TYR A 5 -6.91 -0.74 -6.01
N ARG A 6 -7.48 -0.14 -4.97
CA ARG A 6 -6.81 0.87 -4.17
C ARG A 6 -6.15 0.17 -2.98
N VAL A 7 -4.84 0.20 -2.93
CA VAL A 7 -4.05 -0.32 -1.81
C VAL A 7 -3.69 0.87 -0.92
N ILE A 8 -4.10 0.81 0.33
CA ILE A 8 -3.85 1.81 1.36
C ILE A 8 -3.10 1.12 2.48
N GLY A 9 -2.13 1.79 3.08
CA GLY A 9 -1.48 1.18 4.23
C GLY A 9 -0.28 1.97 4.72
N ILE A 10 0.41 1.38 5.68
CA ILE A 10 1.65 1.92 6.23
C ILE A 10 2.78 0.94 5.93
N PHE A 11 3.84 1.41 5.30
CA PHE A 11 5.11 0.70 5.28
C PHE A 11 6.02 1.23 6.37
N GLN A 12 6.83 0.33 6.91
CA GLN A 12 7.97 0.70 7.73
C GLN A 12 9.24 0.55 6.92
N THR A 13 10.04 1.61 6.90
CA THR A 13 11.35 1.64 6.27
C THR A 13 12.42 1.82 7.34
N CYS A 14 13.46 0.99 7.32
CA CYS A 14 14.65 1.19 8.13
C CYS A 14 15.77 1.71 7.25
N ILE A 15 16.21 2.93 7.50
CA ILE A 15 17.33 3.59 6.80
C ILE A 15 18.37 3.91 7.87
N THR A 16 19.61 3.45 7.70
CA THR A 16 20.70 3.64 8.69
C THR A 16 20.35 3.26 10.14
N GLY A 17 19.52 2.23 10.33
CA GLY A 17 19.08 1.76 11.66
C GLY A 17 17.90 2.53 12.26
N THR A 18 17.36 3.54 11.57
CA THR A 18 16.20 4.31 12.03
C THR A 18 14.95 3.86 11.30
N TRP A 19 13.92 3.47 12.05
CA TRP A 19 12.61 3.12 11.52
C TRP A 19 11.76 4.37 11.31
N ALA A 20 11.14 4.46 10.13
CA ALA A 20 10.16 5.47 9.78
C ALA A 20 8.90 4.80 9.20
N GLU A 21 7.75 5.41 9.46
CA GLU A 21 6.48 4.99 8.90
C GLU A 21 6.11 5.87 7.72
N LEU A 22 5.74 5.22 6.62
CA LEU A 22 5.37 5.87 5.37
C LEU A 22 3.95 5.43 4.99
N PRO A 23 2.95 6.33 5.13
CA PRO A 23 1.62 6.05 4.62
C PRO A 23 1.65 6.03 3.10
N ILE A 24 0.91 5.08 2.52
CA ILE A 24 0.80 4.92 1.07
C ILE A 24 -0.66 4.79 0.66
N MET A 25 -0.94 5.31 -0.53
CA MET A 25 -2.18 5.10 -1.25
C MET A 25 -1.83 4.98 -2.72
N THR A 26 -2.01 3.79 -3.28
CA THR A 26 -1.75 3.53 -4.70
C THR A 26 -2.91 2.80 -5.35
N ILE A 27 -3.15 3.11 -6.62
CA ILE A 27 -4.14 2.44 -7.45
C ILE A 27 -3.39 1.48 -8.36
N ILE A 28 -3.78 0.21 -8.35
CA ILE A 28 -3.13 -0.87 -9.10
C ILE A 28 -4.18 -1.71 -9.81
N SER A 29 -4.00 -1.89 -11.11
CA SER A 29 -4.75 -2.89 -11.88
C SER A 29 -4.04 -4.24 -11.77
N ALA A 30 -4.72 -5.25 -11.24
CA ALA A 30 -4.14 -6.57 -10.99
C ALA A 30 -5.17 -7.67 -11.27
N MET A 31 -4.73 -8.93 -11.34
CA MET A 31 -5.63 -10.08 -11.50
C MET A 31 -6.47 -10.36 -10.25
N ASP A 32 -5.90 -10.06 -9.08
CA ASP A 32 -6.46 -10.36 -7.77
C ASP A 32 -5.91 -9.38 -6.69
N PRO A 33 -6.51 -9.35 -5.49
CA PRO A 33 -6.10 -8.44 -4.42
C PRO A 33 -4.65 -8.66 -3.95
N HIS A 34 -4.16 -9.90 -3.90
CA HIS A 34 -2.81 -10.20 -3.42
C HIS A 34 -1.75 -9.70 -4.42
N ALA A 35 -2.00 -9.87 -5.71
CA ALA A 35 -1.18 -9.32 -6.77
C ALA A 35 -1.09 -7.78 -6.68
N ALA A 36 -2.19 -7.10 -6.33
CA ALA A 36 -2.19 -5.66 -6.10
C ALA A 36 -1.34 -5.27 -4.87
N ILE A 37 -1.49 -5.96 -3.74
CA ILE A 37 -0.68 -5.71 -2.52
C ILE A 37 0.81 -5.90 -2.80
N ASN A 38 1.18 -6.97 -3.51
CA ASN A 38 2.58 -7.24 -3.86
C ASN A 38 3.15 -6.18 -4.80
N ALA A 39 2.39 -5.76 -5.81
CA ALA A 39 2.81 -4.70 -6.71
C ALA A 39 2.96 -3.35 -5.98
N ALA A 40 2.09 -3.04 -5.01
CA ALA A 40 2.22 -1.85 -4.18
C ALA A 40 3.48 -1.91 -3.32
N PHE A 41 3.74 -3.06 -2.68
CA PHE A 41 4.94 -3.30 -1.90
C PHE A 41 6.21 -3.12 -2.73
N GLU A 42 6.30 -3.76 -3.90
CA GLU A 42 7.48 -3.67 -4.77
C GLU A 42 7.71 -2.26 -5.30
N ARG A 43 6.65 -1.48 -5.49
CA ARG A 43 6.78 -0.06 -5.83
C ARG A 43 7.39 0.73 -4.67
N ALA A 44 6.83 0.61 -3.47
CA ALA A 44 7.36 1.29 -2.29
C ALA A 44 8.78 0.85 -1.95
N ARG A 45 9.10 -0.44 -2.12
CA ARG A 45 10.43 -0.99 -1.95
C ARG A 45 11.41 -0.36 -2.93
N ARG A 46 11.07 -0.26 -4.22
CA ARG A 46 11.90 0.42 -5.23
C ARG A 46 12.13 1.89 -4.90
N ASP A 47 11.08 2.60 -4.50
CA ASP A 47 11.18 4.02 -4.15
C ASP A 47 12.07 4.25 -2.91
N THR A 48 12.04 3.32 -1.96
CA THR A 48 12.90 3.37 -0.76
C THR A 48 14.35 3.02 -1.11
N LEU A 49 14.58 1.94 -1.87
CA LEU A 49 15.91 1.52 -2.29
C LEU A 49 16.60 2.53 -3.21
N ALA A 50 15.84 3.33 -3.94
CA ALA A 50 16.37 4.45 -4.71
C ALA A 50 16.94 5.57 -3.82
N ARG A 51 16.52 5.67 -2.55
CA ARG A 51 17.04 6.64 -1.58
C ARG A 51 18.23 6.08 -0.79
N ASP A 52 18.15 4.82 -0.39
CA ASP A 52 19.22 4.09 0.27
C ASP A 52 19.20 2.61 -0.18
N PRO A 53 20.24 2.12 -0.88
CA PRO A 53 20.28 0.76 -1.40
C PRO A 53 20.30 -0.32 -0.31
N TYR A 54 20.56 0.04 0.95
CA TYR A 54 20.55 -0.87 2.09
C TYR A 54 19.28 -0.76 2.94
N ALA A 55 18.29 0.02 2.51
CA ALA A 55 17.05 0.19 3.25
C ALA A 55 16.27 -1.14 3.37
N ILE A 56 15.73 -1.38 4.56
CA ILE A 56 14.79 -2.48 4.80
C ILE A 56 13.37 -1.95 4.69
N VAL A 57 12.49 -2.65 3.97
CA VAL A 57 11.07 -2.27 3.82
C VAL A 57 10.19 -3.44 4.25
N ARG A 58 9.15 -3.14 5.04
CA ARG A 58 8.11 -4.11 5.42
C ARG A 58 6.74 -3.46 5.48
N TRP A 59 5.70 -4.26 5.30
CA TRP A 59 4.34 -3.83 5.66
C TRP A 59 4.23 -3.68 7.18
N HIS A 60 3.58 -2.61 7.61
CA HIS A 60 3.03 -2.50 8.95
C HIS A 60 1.55 -2.88 8.94
N THR A 61 0.75 -2.24 8.09
CA THR A 61 -0.68 -2.53 7.90
C THR A 61 -1.10 -2.34 6.44
N PRO A 62 -1.33 -3.43 5.68
CA PRO A 62 -1.92 -3.32 4.35
C PRO A 62 -3.45 -3.42 4.40
N GLU A 63 -4.12 -2.48 3.73
CA GLU A 63 -5.55 -2.51 3.46
C GLU A 63 -5.79 -2.45 1.95
N ILE A 64 -6.79 -3.19 1.48
CA ILE A 64 -7.15 -3.23 0.07
C ILE A 64 -8.63 -2.92 -0.13
N VAL A 65 -8.90 -1.98 -1.02
CA VAL A 65 -10.24 -1.58 -1.43
C VAL A 65 -10.40 -1.88 -2.91
N CYS A 66 -11.28 -2.82 -3.25
CA CYS A 66 -11.60 -3.12 -4.63
C CYS A 66 -12.45 -1.99 -5.22
N ALA A 67 -12.03 -1.42 -6.35
CA ALA A 67 -12.70 -0.29 -7.01
C ALA A 67 -13.38 -0.68 -8.33
N THR A 68 -13.51 -1.98 -8.63
CA THR A 68 -14.14 -2.40 -9.89
C THR A 68 -15.62 -2.05 -9.93
N ALA A 69 -15.89 -1.02 -10.71
CA ALA A 69 -17.19 -0.54 -11.17
C ALA A 69 -18.11 0.00 -10.05
N SER A 70 -18.21 1.34 -10.05
CA SER A 70 -19.02 2.20 -9.18
C SER A 70 -18.31 2.57 -7.88
N PHE A 71 -18.09 3.87 -7.70
CA PHE A 71 -17.67 4.47 -6.44
C PHE A 71 -18.67 4.08 -5.34
N LEU A 72 -18.39 3.00 -4.61
CA LEU A 72 -18.90 2.82 -3.27
C LEU A 72 -17.74 3.21 -2.35
N ILE A 73 -17.73 4.49 -2.00
CA ILE A 73 -17.00 4.95 -0.82
C ILE A 73 -17.65 4.18 0.33
N VAL A 74 -17.01 3.12 0.79
CA VAL A 74 -17.32 2.56 2.10
C VAL A 74 -16.69 3.54 3.07
N ASP A 75 -17.47 4.53 3.50
CA ASP A 75 -17.15 5.31 4.68
C ASP A 75 -16.94 4.30 5.81
N PHE A 76 -15.69 4.14 6.24
CA PHE A 76 -15.43 3.53 7.52
C PHE A 76 -16.13 4.43 8.54
N ALA A 77 -17.24 3.92 9.06
CA ALA A 77 -17.98 4.54 10.13
C ALA A 77 -16.99 5.10 11.16
N THR A 78 -16.99 6.43 11.28
CA THR A 78 -16.57 7.12 12.50
C THR A 78 -17.03 6.29 13.70
N PRO A 79 -16.16 5.98 14.68
CA PRO A 79 -16.61 5.36 15.89
C PRO A 79 -17.58 6.34 16.58
N CYS A 80 -18.86 6.02 16.57
CA CYS A 80 -19.80 6.67 17.46
C CYS A 80 -19.35 6.35 18.89
N ARG A 81 -19.16 7.41 19.68
CA ARG A 81 -18.94 7.38 21.13
C ARG A 81 -19.96 6.51 21.85
#